data_AF-A0A9N8VGB1-F1
#
_entry.id   AF-A0A9N8VGB1-F1
#
_cell.length_a   1.000
_cell.length_b   1.000
_cell.length_c   1.000
_cell.angle_alpha   90.00
_cell.angle_beta   90.00
_cell.angle_gamma   90.00
#
_symmetry.space_group_name_H-M   'P 1'
#
loop_
_entity.id
_entity.type
_entity.pdbx_description
1 polymer ?
#
loop_
_entity_poly.entity_id
_entity_poly.type
_entity_poly.pdbx_seq_one_letter_code
_entity_poly.pdbx_strand_id
1 'polypeptide(L)'
;MAEYRSYRYVESACIIESLIFILIFYLVATPSWQDKLFDNVLRLKGLGDVLDKRRHINNFVLLFRGIGFGIELTVIQVFLLIITIPINAIPIIGTVLYCIINGWPLAWGHQIYYHMTIKEWTVKKSREFAWKNRYDYISFGAVGMALQLIPVANFIFFWTTIVGAALWTADVLIEEQKAADDEVDQNEQIVTVEAVGTSYQSTPVIDESTVVNTSTVNNYGATLSTN
;
A
#
# COMPACT_ATOMS: atom_id res chain seq x y z
N MET A 1 -27.39 21.61 -45.06
CA MET A 1 -27.36 21.64 -43.57
C MET A 1 -27.44 20.25 -42.93
N ALA A 2 -28.10 19.26 -43.52
CA ALA A 2 -28.20 17.89 -42.94
C ALA A 2 -26.84 17.13 -42.95
N GLU A 3 -26.06 17.24 -44.03
CA GLU A 3 -24.73 16.62 -44.13
C GLU A 3 -23.74 17.14 -43.08
N TYR A 4 -23.68 18.47 -42.87
CA TYR A 4 -22.79 19.07 -41.87
C TYR A 4 -23.10 18.60 -40.44
N ARG A 5 -24.36 18.26 -40.15
CA ARG A 5 -24.75 17.68 -38.86
C ARG A 5 -24.26 16.24 -38.73
N SER A 6 -24.27 15.47 -39.81
CA SER A 6 -23.80 14.08 -39.86
C SER A 6 -22.30 13.97 -39.60
N TYR A 7 -21.46 14.81 -40.22
CA TYR A 7 -20.00 14.81 -39.98
C TYR A 7 -19.63 15.09 -38.52
N ARG A 8 -20.33 16.03 -37.86
CA ARG A 8 -20.11 16.36 -36.44
C ARG A 8 -20.42 15.19 -35.49
N TYR A 9 -21.38 14.33 -35.83
CA TYR A 9 -21.67 13.14 -35.03
C TYR A 9 -20.58 12.08 -35.16
N VAL A 10 -20.04 11.88 -36.36
CA VAL A 10 -18.96 10.91 -36.60
C VAL A 10 -17.68 11.33 -35.88
N GLU A 11 -17.30 12.62 -35.97
CA GLU A 11 -16.14 13.16 -35.24
C GLU A 11 -16.30 13.01 -33.72
N SER A 12 -17.48 13.35 -33.19
CA SER A 12 -17.75 13.22 -31.74
C SER A 12 -17.75 11.75 -31.30
N ALA A 13 -18.29 10.84 -32.11
CA ALA A 13 -18.32 9.41 -31.81
C ALA A 13 -16.91 8.80 -31.77
N CYS A 14 -16.03 9.11 -32.72
CA CYS A 14 -14.64 8.64 -32.71
C CYS A 14 -13.84 9.17 -31.51
N ILE A 15 -14.05 10.44 -31.13
CA ILE A 15 -13.41 11.03 -29.95
C ILE A 15 -13.91 10.31 -28.69
N ILE A 16 -15.21 10.12 -28.54
CA ILE A 16 -15.79 9.42 -27.37
C ILE A 16 -15.28 7.98 -27.30
N GLU A 17 -15.27 7.25 -28.41
CA GLU A 17 -14.76 5.88 -28.47
C GLU A 17 -13.28 5.82 -28.05
N SER A 18 -12.45 6.69 -28.61
CA SER A 18 -11.02 6.76 -28.26
C SER A 18 -10.83 7.14 -26.78
N LEU A 19 -11.63 8.06 -26.24
CA LEU A 19 -11.60 8.44 -24.83
C LEU A 19 -11.99 7.27 -23.93
N ILE A 20 -13.01 6.48 -24.30
CA ILE A 20 -13.41 5.28 -23.56
C ILE A 20 -12.26 4.26 -23.56
N PHE A 21 -11.61 4.02 -24.70
CA PHE A 21 -10.47 3.11 -24.78
C PHE A 21 -9.29 3.60 -23.92
N ILE A 22 -8.96 4.89 -23.97
CA ILE A 22 -7.91 5.48 -23.13
C ILE A 22 -8.26 5.34 -21.66
N LEU A 23 -9.50 5.60 -21.28
CA LEU A 23 -9.97 5.49 -19.89
C LEU A 23 -9.85 4.05 -19.38
N ILE A 24 -10.34 3.08 -20.15
CA ILE A 24 -10.25 1.65 -19.80
C ILE A 24 -8.79 1.22 -19.71
N PHE A 25 -7.96 1.61 -20.67
CA PHE A 25 -6.53 1.31 -20.67
C PHE A 25 -5.85 1.89 -19.43
N TYR A 26 -6.09 3.16 -19.12
CA TYR A 26 -5.50 3.81 -17.95
C TYR A 26 -5.98 3.19 -16.63
N LEU A 27 -7.23 2.75 -16.56
CA LEU A 27 -7.82 2.16 -15.36
C LEU A 27 -7.35 0.72 -15.09
N VAL A 28 -6.88 0.00 -16.11
CA VAL A 28 -6.42 -1.39 -15.99
C VAL A 28 -4.89 -1.49 -16.07
N ALA A 29 -4.26 -0.85 -17.05
CA ALA A 29 -2.83 -0.98 -17.32
C ALA A 29 -1.99 -0.28 -16.26
N THR A 30 -2.37 0.94 -15.85
CA THR A 30 -1.63 1.73 -14.86
C THR A 30 -1.47 0.98 -13.53
N PRO A 31 -2.54 0.55 -12.83
CA PRO A 31 -2.37 -0.19 -11.58
C PRO A 31 -1.59 -1.50 -11.78
N SER A 32 -1.86 -2.22 -12.87
CA SER A 32 -1.13 -3.46 -13.17
C SER A 32 0.38 -3.27 -13.36
N TRP A 33 0.81 -2.14 -13.93
CA TRP A 33 2.22 -1.83 -14.10
C TRP A 33 2.86 -1.34 -12.80
N GLN A 34 2.14 -0.53 -12.02
CA GLN A 34 2.59 -0.09 -10.70
C GLN A 34 2.85 -1.28 -9.79
N ASP A 35 1.90 -2.22 -9.73
CA ASP A 35 1.97 -3.41 -8.88
C ASP A 35 3.17 -4.29 -9.25
N LYS A 36 3.37 -4.56 -10.55
CA LYS A 36 4.51 -5.34 -11.03
C LYS A 36 5.85 -4.68 -10.73
N LEU A 37 5.93 -3.36 -10.89
CA LEU A 37 7.15 -2.62 -10.57
C LEU A 37 7.44 -2.68 -9.07
N PHE A 38 6.41 -2.50 -8.25
CA PHE A 38 6.50 -2.57 -6.80
C PHE A 38 6.98 -3.95 -6.34
N ASP A 39 6.36 -5.03 -6.83
CA ASP A 39 6.76 -6.41 -6.56
C ASP A 39 8.21 -6.69 -6.95
N ASN A 40 8.65 -6.19 -8.13
CA ASN A 40 10.03 -6.37 -8.59
C ASN A 40 11.03 -5.66 -7.66
N VAL A 41 10.71 -4.47 -7.17
CA VAL A 41 11.58 -3.74 -6.22
C VAL A 41 11.70 -4.51 -4.90
N LEU A 42 10.57 -5.05 -4.39
CA LEU A 42 10.58 -5.87 -3.19
C LEU A 42 11.37 -7.17 -3.38
N ARG A 43 11.23 -7.84 -4.55
CA ARG A 43 12.02 -9.02 -4.91
C ARG A 43 13.51 -8.73 -4.93
N LEU A 44 13.92 -7.60 -5.50
CA LEU A 44 15.32 -7.17 -5.54
C LEU A 44 15.91 -6.92 -4.14
N LYS A 45 15.06 -6.56 -3.17
CA LYS A 45 15.46 -6.32 -1.78
C LYS A 45 15.48 -7.61 -0.93
N GLY A 46 15.21 -8.77 -1.54
CA GLY A 46 15.24 -10.07 -0.87
C GLY A 46 13.89 -10.53 -0.31
N LEU A 47 12.81 -9.80 -0.56
CA LEU A 47 11.47 -10.15 -0.07
C LEU A 47 10.66 -11.00 -1.05
N GLY A 48 11.33 -11.66 -2.00
CA GLY A 48 10.68 -12.51 -3.00
C GLY A 48 9.86 -13.64 -2.37
N ASP A 49 10.39 -14.28 -1.34
CA ASP A 49 9.73 -15.40 -0.67
C ASP A 49 8.45 -14.98 0.07
N VAL A 50 8.44 -13.78 0.64
CA VAL A 50 7.27 -13.19 1.33
C VAL A 50 6.13 -12.93 0.35
N LEU A 51 6.48 -12.47 -0.86
CA LEU A 51 5.52 -12.20 -1.93
C LEU A 51 4.93 -13.48 -2.50
N ASP A 52 5.79 -14.47 -2.78
CA ASP A 52 5.37 -15.70 -3.43
C ASP A 52 4.50 -16.57 -2.51
N LYS A 53 4.72 -16.51 -1.18
CA LYS A 53 3.90 -17.21 -0.19
C LYS A 53 2.47 -16.66 -0.06
N ARG A 54 2.20 -15.41 -0.48
CA ARG A 54 0.94 -14.70 -0.19
C ARG A 54 0.06 -14.41 -1.43
N ARG A 55 0.49 -14.80 -2.63
CA ARG A 55 -0.14 -14.47 -3.92
C ARG A 55 -1.42 -15.26 -4.28
N HIS A 56 -2.29 -15.61 -3.31
CA HIS A 56 -3.46 -16.47 -3.58
C HIS A 56 -4.82 -15.76 -3.60
N ILE A 57 -4.83 -14.41 -3.70
CA ILE A 57 -6.08 -13.63 -3.76
C ILE A 57 -6.52 -13.48 -5.22
N ASN A 58 -7.82 -13.72 -5.47
CA ASN A 58 -8.41 -13.58 -6.81
C ASN A 58 -8.27 -12.14 -7.33
N ASN A 59 -7.47 -11.95 -8.38
CA ASN A 59 -7.23 -10.66 -9.05
C ASN A 59 -8.51 -9.87 -9.37
N PHE A 60 -9.62 -10.57 -9.67
CA PHE A 60 -10.90 -9.96 -10.01
C PHE A 60 -11.59 -9.30 -8.80
N VAL A 61 -11.51 -9.92 -7.62
CA VAL A 61 -12.06 -9.35 -6.36
C VAL A 61 -11.21 -8.17 -5.92
N LEU A 62 -9.89 -8.25 -6.08
CA LEU A 62 -8.98 -7.15 -5.82
C LEU A 62 -9.24 -5.96 -6.77
N LEU A 63 -9.52 -6.24 -8.05
CA LEU A 63 -9.90 -5.23 -9.04
C LEU A 63 -11.20 -4.52 -8.64
N PHE A 64 -12.28 -5.26 -8.35
CA PHE A 64 -13.57 -4.64 -8.01
C PHE A 64 -13.54 -3.90 -6.67
N ARG A 65 -12.82 -4.43 -5.68
CA ARG A 65 -12.62 -3.75 -4.39
C ARG A 65 -11.71 -2.53 -4.52
N GLY A 66 -10.72 -2.61 -5.41
CA GLY A 66 -9.84 -1.50 -5.81
C GLY A 66 -10.54 -0.42 -6.62
N ILE A 67 -11.50 -0.75 -7.48
CA ILE A 67 -12.31 0.22 -8.24
C ILE A 67 -13.20 1.02 -7.30
N GLY A 68 -13.94 0.35 -6.40
CA GLY A 68 -14.83 1.05 -5.45
C GLY A 68 -14.08 2.02 -4.54
N PHE A 69 -12.91 1.61 -4.05
CA PHE A 69 -12.07 2.45 -3.21
C PHE A 69 -11.25 3.48 -4.02
N GLY A 70 -10.83 3.14 -5.23
CA GLY A 70 -10.17 4.05 -6.17
C GLY A 70 -11.07 5.22 -6.54
N ILE A 71 -12.39 5.00 -6.65
CA ILE A 71 -13.37 6.07 -6.82
C ILE A 71 -13.41 6.97 -5.58
N GLU A 72 -13.46 6.40 -4.36
CA GLU A 72 -13.46 7.20 -3.11
C GLU A 72 -12.18 8.06 -3.01
N LEU A 73 -11.02 7.49 -3.31
CA LEU A 73 -9.75 8.20 -3.39
C LEU A 73 -9.76 9.29 -4.45
N THR A 74 -10.27 8.99 -5.64
CA THR A 74 -10.34 9.95 -6.75
C THR A 74 -11.26 11.11 -6.37
N VAL A 75 -12.39 10.84 -5.72
CA VAL A 75 -13.30 11.88 -5.21
C VAL A 75 -12.61 12.76 -4.17
N ILE A 76 -11.86 12.15 -3.24
CA ILE A 76 -11.07 12.89 -2.24
C ILE A 76 -10.01 13.77 -2.93
N GLN A 77 -9.28 13.21 -3.91
CA GLN A 77 -8.28 13.95 -4.68
C GLN A 77 -8.89 15.09 -5.49
N VAL A 78 -10.03 14.87 -6.16
CA VAL A 78 -10.75 15.91 -6.91
C VAL A 78 -11.25 17.00 -5.98
N PHE A 79 -11.77 16.64 -4.80
CA PHE A 79 -12.19 17.60 -3.79
C PHE A 79 -11.02 18.44 -3.25
N LEU A 80 -9.91 17.79 -2.91
CA LEU A 80 -8.67 18.46 -2.50
C LEU A 80 -8.13 19.37 -3.62
N LEU A 81 -8.20 18.94 -4.88
CA LEU A 81 -7.79 19.74 -6.03
C LEU A 81 -8.64 21.01 -6.13
N ILE A 82 -9.97 20.92 -6.00
CA ILE A 82 -10.88 22.08 -6.03
C ILE A 82 -10.52 23.08 -4.91
N ILE A 83 -10.19 22.59 -3.72
CA ILE A 83 -9.73 23.44 -2.60
C ILE A 83 -8.36 24.04 -2.88
N THR A 84 -7.48 23.34 -3.59
CA THR A 84 -6.11 23.78 -3.83
C THR A 84 -5.97 24.71 -5.05
N ILE A 85 -6.96 24.74 -5.95
CA ILE A 85 -7.01 25.69 -7.09
C ILE A 85 -6.86 27.16 -6.65
N PRO A 86 -7.63 27.71 -5.69
CA PRO A 86 -7.45 29.09 -5.25
C PRO A 86 -6.09 29.32 -4.57
N ILE A 87 -5.52 28.30 -3.93
CA ILE A 87 -4.21 28.35 -3.27
C ILE A 87 -3.06 28.44 -4.29
N ASN A 88 -3.20 27.83 -5.47
CA ASN A 88 -2.20 27.90 -6.56
C ASN A 88 -2.09 29.27 -7.24
N ALA A 89 -2.97 30.23 -6.91
CA ALA A 89 -2.89 31.60 -7.42
C ALA A 89 -1.64 32.36 -6.93
N ILE A 90 -1.00 31.90 -5.84
CA ILE A 90 0.26 32.45 -5.34
C ILE A 90 1.40 31.50 -5.73
N PRO A 91 2.28 31.88 -6.69
CA PRO A 91 3.40 31.03 -7.09
C PRO A 91 4.32 30.76 -5.89
N ILE A 92 4.93 29.58 -5.85
CA ILE A 92 5.81 29.07 -4.78
C ILE A 92 5.03 28.63 -3.53
N ILE A 93 4.31 29.53 -2.86
CA ILE A 93 3.58 29.20 -1.61
C ILE A 93 2.42 28.24 -1.90
N GLY A 94 1.66 28.50 -2.96
CA GLY A 94 0.58 27.64 -3.39
C GLY A 94 1.05 26.24 -3.76
N THR A 95 2.19 26.17 -4.45
CA THR A 95 2.84 24.93 -4.88
C THR A 95 3.32 24.10 -3.68
N VAL A 96 3.93 24.72 -2.67
CA VAL A 96 4.37 24.01 -1.46
C VAL A 96 3.17 23.47 -0.67
N LEU A 97 2.13 24.28 -0.48
CA LEU A 97 0.88 23.84 0.15
C LEU A 97 0.22 22.70 -0.63
N TYR A 98 0.23 22.79 -1.97
CA TYR A 98 -0.28 21.73 -2.83
C TYR A 98 0.46 20.41 -2.62
N CYS A 99 1.80 20.44 -2.55
CA CYS A 99 2.60 19.24 -2.28
C CYS A 99 2.30 18.62 -0.92
N ILE A 100 2.14 19.44 0.13
CA ILE A 100 1.86 18.93 1.48
C ILE A 100 0.46 18.33 1.56
N ILE A 101 -0.54 19.04 1.04
CA ILE A 101 -1.95 18.63 1.12
C ILE A 101 -2.21 17.38 0.26
N ASN A 102 -1.67 17.35 -0.96
CA ASN A 102 -1.88 16.24 -1.89
C ASN A 102 -0.81 15.13 -1.77
N GLY A 103 0.28 15.39 -1.05
CA GLY A 103 1.32 14.39 -0.78
C GLY A 103 0.79 13.22 0.04
N TRP A 104 -0.04 13.51 1.04
CA TRP A 104 -0.70 12.49 1.85
C TRP A 104 -1.46 11.42 1.03
N PRO A 105 -2.49 11.79 0.24
CA PRO A 105 -3.23 10.81 -0.54
C PRO A 105 -2.38 10.15 -1.63
N LEU A 106 -1.34 10.83 -2.15
CA LEU A 106 -0.40 10.23 -3.09
C LEU A 106 0.38 9.07 -2.45
N ALA A 107 1.02 9.33 -1.31
CA ALA A 107 1.82 8.33 -0.60
C ALA A 107 0.96 7.14 -0.15
N TRP A 108 -0.22 7.42 0.42
CA TRP A 108 -1.14 6.38 0.83
C TRP A 108 -1.66 5.55 -0.36
N GLY A 109 -1.93 6.19 -1.50
CA GLY A 109 -2.35 5.51 -2.72
C GLY A 109 -1.32 4.52 -3.27
N HIS A 110 -0.03 4.76 -3.07
CA HIS A 110 1.02 3.81 -3.46
C HIS A 110 1.17 2.65 -2.47
N GLN A 111 0.96 2.91 -1.18
CA GLN A 111 1.11 1.89 -0.14
C GLN A 111 -0.14 1.06 0.14
N ILE A 112 -1.31 1.49 -0.31
CA ILE A 112 -2.56 0.75 -0.07
C ILE A 112 -2.53 -0.63 -0.75
N TYR A 113 -1.90 -0.74 -1.92
CA TYR A 113 -1.70 -2.04 -2.59
C TYR A 113 -0.92 -2.99 -1.68
N TYR A 114 0.22 -2.54 -1.15
CA TYR A 114 1.02 -3.30 -0.19
C TYR A 114 0.20 -3.71 1.04
N HIS A 115 -0.54 -2.78 1.64
CA HIS A 115 -1.34 -3.08 2.82
C HIS A 115 -2.46 -4.08 2.56
N MET A 116 -3.08 -4.06 1.39
CA MET A 116 -4.15 -5.01 1.06
C MET A 116 -3.62 -6.36 0.57
N THR A 117 -2.58 -6.37 -0.25
CA THR A 117 -2.07 -7.58 -0.90
C THR A 117 -1.10 -8.35 -0.01
N ILE A 118 -0.23 -7.64 0.72
CA ILE A 118 0.81 -8.27 1.52
C ILE A 118 0.40 -8.33 2.99
N LYS A 119 -0.15 -7.25 3.56
CA LYS A 119 -0.63 -7.27 4.96
C LYS A 119 -2.08 -7.77 5.14
N GLU A 120 -2.83 -7.99 4.05
CA GLU A 120 -4.26 -8.39 4.08
C GLU A 120 -5.16 -7.47 4.90
N TRP A 121 -4.78 -6.19 5.03
CA TRP A 121 -5.56 -5.22 5.79
C TRP A 121 -6.80 -4.78 5.03
N THR A 122 -7.87 -4.52 5.78
CA THR A 122 -9.03 -3.78 5.27
C THR A 122 -8.63 -2.33 4.99
N VAL A 123 -9.20 -1.74 3.94
CA VAL A 123 -9.00 -0.34 3.55
C VAL A 123 -9.10 0.63 4.74
N LYS A 124 -10.11 0.44 5.59
CA LYS A 124 -10.33 1.26 6.78
C LYS A 124 -9.15 1.20 7.75
N LYS A 125 -8.63 -0.01 8.01
CA LYS A 125 -7.46 -0.24 8.88
C LYS A 125 -6.20 0.41 8.30
N SER A 126 -6.00 0.30 6.98
CA SER A 126 -4.89 1.00 6.32
C SER A 126 -5.04 2.52 6.39
N ARG A 127 -6.25 3.07 6.23
CA ARG A 127 -6.49 4.52 6.32
C ARG A 127 -6.19 5.04 7.70
N GLU A 128 -6.66 4.34 8.73
CA GLU A 128 -6.40 4.70 10.13
C GLU A 128 -4.90 4.61 10.47
N PHE A 129 -4.22 3.57 9.99
CA PHE A 129 -2.78 3.42 10.17
C PHE A 129 -2.00 4.54 9.46
N ALA A 130 -2.37 4.85 8.21
CA ALA A 130 -1.81 5.99 7.51
C ALA A 130 -2.00 7.22 8.38
N TRP A 131 -3.24 7.58 8.74
CA TRP A 131 -3.61 8.77 9.52
C TRP A 131 -2.85 8.94 10.84
N LYS A 132 -2.51 7.84 11.51
CA LYS A 132 -1.67 7.87 12.71
C LYS A 132 -0.24 8.31 12.39
N ASN A 133 0.36 7.78 11.33
CA ASN A 133 1.73 8.06 10.90
C ASN A 133 1.80 9.26 9.94
N ARG A 134 1.09 10.34 10.27
CA ARG A 134 0.75 11.30 9.21
C ARG A 134 1.91 12.05 8.59
N TYR A 135 2.92 12.28 9.39
CA TYR A 135 4.09 13.06 9.00
C TYR A 135 4.96 12.31 7.98
N ASP A 136 5.04 10.98 8.07
CA ASP A 136 5.89 10.17 7.20
C ASP A 136 5.33 10.09 5.78
N TYR A 137 4.01 9.84 5.64
CA TYR A 137 3.40 9.81 4.32
C TYR A 137 3.29 11.23 3.72
N ILE A 138 3.04 12.28 4.52
CA ILE A 138 3.04 13.66 4.01
C ILE A 138 4.43 14.02 3.48
N SER A 139 5.49 13.74 4.23
CA SER A 139 6.86 14.11 3.82
C SER A 139 7.30 13.34 2.58
N PHE A 140 7.09 12.02 2.54
CA PHE A 140 7.38 11.19 1.37
C PHE A 140 6.57 11.65 0.14
N GLY A 141 5.26 11.79 0.33
CA GLY A 141 4.35 12.19 -0.74
C GLY A 141 4.55 13.62 -1.23
N ALA A 142 4.94 14.55 -0.35
CA ALA A 142 5.23 15.93 -0.73
C ALA A 142 6.45 16.03 -1.63
N VAL A 143 7.49 15.22 -1.38
CA VAL A 143 8.65 15.12 -2.28
C VAL A 143 8.22 14.52 -3.63
N GLY A 144 7.41 13.46 -3.62
CA GLY A 144 6.85 12.87 -4.84
C GLY A 144 6.05 13.88 -5.66
N MET A 145 5.16 14.66 -5.02
CA MET A 145 4.37 15.71 -5.67
C MET A 145 5.25 16.86 -6.20
N ALA A 146 6.28 17.25 -5.45
CA ALA A 146 7.24 18.27 -5.87
C ALA A 146 7.98 17.87 -7.16
N LEU A 147 8.36 16.59 -7.27
CA LEU A 147 9.01 16.06 -8.45
C LEU A 147 8.06 15.96 -9.65
N GLN A 148 6.80 15.60 -9.40
CA GLN A 148 5.76 15.48 -10.43
C GLN A 148 5.29 16.84 -10.99
N LEU A 149 5.54 17.95 -10.27
CA LEU A 149 5.26 19.30 -10.76
C LEU A 149 6.12 19.72 -11.96
N ILE A 150 7.22 19.03 -12.24
CA ILE A 150 8.07 19.28 -13.41
C ILE A 150 7.41 18.65 -14.64
N PRO A 151 6.81 19.42 -15.58
CA PRO A 151 5.93 18.87 -16.62
C PRO A 151 6.63 17.86 -17.55
N VAL A 152 7.91 18.09 -17.85
CA VAL A 152 8.71 17.25 -18.74
C VAL A 152 9.15 15.95 -18.06
N ALA A 153 9.38 15.99 -16.74
CA ALA A 153 9.91 14.87 -15.97
C ALA A 153 8.85 14.14 -15.14
N ASN A 154 7.61 14.64 -15.12
CA ASN A 154 6.51 14.10 -14.34
C ASN A 154 6.33 12.59 -14.55
N PHE A 155 6.33 12.14 -15.81
CA PHE A 155 6.18 10.72 -16.12
C PHE A 155 7.31 9.86 -15.53
N ILE A 156 8.55 10.33 -15.57
CA ILE A 156 9.70 9.59 -15.00
C ILE A 156 9.60 9.57 -13.47
N PHE A 157 9.31 10.72 -12.86
CA PHE A 157 9.20 10.83 -11.41
C PHE A 157 8.01 10.11 -10.80
N PHE A 158 6.94 9.92 -11.58
CA PHE A 158 5.85 9.02 -11.21
C PHE A 158 6.38 7.61 -10.95
N TRP A 159 7.13 7.03 -11.89
CA TRP A 159 7.76 5.70 -11.73
C TRP A 159 8.75 5.67 -10.57
N THR A 160 9.57 6.71 -10.42
CA THR A 160 10.52 6.79 -9.29
C THR A 160 9.81 6.87 -7.94
N THR A 161 8.66 7.54 -7.86
CA THR A 161 7.86 7.61 -6.62
C THR A 161 7.31 6.23 -6.25
N ILE A 162 6.91 5.43 -7.23
CA ILE A 162 6.49 4.03 -7.02
C ILE A 162 7.65 3.20 -6.47
N VAL A 163 8.84 3.32 -7.06
CA VAL A 163 10.05 2.62 -6.58
C VAL A 163 10.42 3.06 -5.16
N GLY A 164 10.36 4.36 -4.87
CA GLY A 164 10.61 4.88 -3.52
C GLY A 164 9.61 4.36 -2.49
N ALA A 165 8.33 4.27 -2.85
CA ALA A 165 7.29 3.72 -1.99
C ALA A 165 7.53 2.23 -1.71
N ALA A 166 7.93 1.48 -2.74
CA ALA A 166 8.30 0.07 -2.61
C ALA A 166 9.53 -0.12 -1.71
N LEU A 167 10.53 0.76 -1.85
CA LEU A 167 11.74 0.70 -1.02
C LEU A 167 11.43 0.98 0.44
N TRP A 168 10.61 2.00 0.71
CA TRP A 168 10.13 2.32 2.06
C TRP A 168 9.36 1.15 2.66
N THR A 169 8.45 0.55 1.90
CA THR A 169 7.73 -0.65 2.31
C THR A 169 8.66 -1.82 2.63
N ALA A 170 9.70 -2.03 1.82
CA ALA A 170 10.69 -3.08 2.08
C ALA A 170 11.47 -2.84 3.37
N ASP A 171 11.82 -1.60 3.68
CA ASP A 171 12.49 -1.27 4.95
C ASP A 171 11.60 -1.62 6.14
N VAL A 172 10.32 -1.23 6.09
CA VAL A 172 9.35 -1.57 7.14
C VAL A 172 9.19 -3.09 7.30
N LEU A 173 9.12 -3.84 6.20
CA LEU A 173 9.00 -5.30 6.24
C LEU A 173 10.23 -5.98 6.83
N ILE A 174 11.43 -5.52 6.49
CA ILE A 174 12.69 -6.07 7.02
C ILE A 174 12.78 -5.81 8.51
N GLU A 175 12.41 -4.60 8.95
CA GLU A 175 12.38 -4.25 10.37
C GLU A 175 11.38 -5.13 11.15
N GLU A 176 10.20 -5.37 10.58
CA GLU A 176 9.20 -6.28 11.15
C GLU A 176 9.69 -7.74 11.22
N GLN A 177 10.41 -8.23 10.20
CA GLN A 177 10.98 -9.58 10.21
C GLN A 177 12.06 -9.72 11.28
N LYS A 178 12.97 -8.73 11.38
CA LYS A 178 14.02 -8.75 12.38
C LYS A 178 13.47 -8.74 13.81
N ALA A 179 12.44 -7.93 14.07
CA ALA A 179 11.78 -7.92 15.37
C ALA A 179 11.13 -9.27 15.70
N ALA A 180 10.55 -9.95 14.72
CA ALA A 180 9.98 -11.28 14.92
C ALA A 180 11.06 -12.35 15.17
N ASP A 181 12.20 -12.27 14.47
CA ASP A 181 13.33 -13.19 14.67
C ASP A 181 13.93 -13.01 16.08
N ASP A 182 14.05 -11.75 16.55
CA ASP A 182 14.52 -11.44 17.91
C ASP A 182 13.58 -11.99 19.00
N GLU A 183 12.26 -12.03 18.75
CA GLU A 183 11.27 -12.63 19.67
C GLU A 183 11.31 -14.18 19.66
N VAL A 184 11.57 -14.79 18.51
CA VAL A 184 11.71 -16.25 18.40
C VAL A 184 12.97 -16.74 19.10
N ASP A 185 14.11 -16.06 18.90
CA ASP A 185 15.37 -16.38 19.59
C ASP A 185 15.22 -16.27 21.12
N GLN A 186 14.51 -15.24 21.61
CA GLN A 186 14.23 -15.12 23.04
C GLN A 186 13.37 -16.26 23.57
N ASN A 187 12.31 -16.65 22.86
CA ASN A 187 11.45 -17.75 23.28
C ASN A 187 12.17 -19.11 23.20
N GLU A 188 13.02 -19.34 22.19
CA GLU A 188 13.81 -20.56 22.06
C GLU A 188 14.91 -20.63 23.14
N GLN A 189 15.51 -19.51 23.51
CA GLN A 189 16.41 -19.44 24.66
C GLN A 189 15.69 -19.68 26.00
N ILE A 190 14.48 -19.14 26.19
CA ILE A 190 13.70 -19.39 27.40
C ILE A 190 13.31 -20.88 27.51
N VAL A 191 12.84 -21.49 26.41
CA VAL A 191 12.46 -22.91 26.36
C VAL A 191 13.66 -23.83 26.57
N THR A 192 14.84 -23.50 26.01
CA THR A 192 16.06 -24.29 26.24
C THR A 192 16.60 -24.14 27.66
N VAL A 193 16.46 -22.97 28.29
CA VAL A 193 16.82 -22.79 29.71
C VAL A 193 15.89 -23.56 30.65
N GLU A 194 14.57 -23.61 30.37
CA GLU A 194 13.62 -24.46 31.11
C GLU A 194 13.89 -25.97 30.91
N ALA A 195 14.22 -26.39 29.68
CA ALA A 195 14.53 -27.80 29.38
C ALA A 195 15.86 -28.26 30.01
N VAL A 196 16.87 -27.38 30.09
CA VAL A 196 18.14 -27.66 30.78
C VAL A 196 17.94 -27.65 32.30
N GLY A 197 17.08 -26.77 32.83
CA GLY A 197 16.74 -26.66 34.24
C GLY A 197 15.91 -27.81 34.82
N THR A 198 15.27 -28.63 33.99
CA THR A 198 14.38 -29.72 34.42
C THR A 198 15.02 -31.13 34.39
N SER A 199 16.33 -31.24 34.15
CA SER A 199 17.02 -32.54 34.00
C SER A 199 17.34 -33.30 35.31
N TYR A 200 16.85 -32.87 36.47
CA TYR A 200 16.86 -33.69 37.68
C TYR A 200 15.51 -33.63 38.39
N GLN A 201 14.55 -34.46 37.99
CA GLN A 201 13.66 -35.15 38.94
C GLN A 201 13.05 -36.38 38.28
N SER A 202 13.33 -37.52 38.92
CA SER A 202 12.87 -38.86 38.60
C SER A 202 11.34 -38.98 38.60
N THR A 203 10.79 -39.77 37.68
CA THR A 203 9.45 -40.42 37.76
C THR A 203 9.23 -41.13 39.10
N PRO A 204 7.98 -41.40 39.58
CA PRO A 204 6.77 -41.67 38.78
C PRO A 204 5.44 -41.06 39.31
N VAL A 205 4.36 -41.10 38.51
CA VAL A 205 3.02 -41.64 38.81
C VAL A 205 2.01 -41.16 37.75
N ILE A 206 1.20 -42.11 37.29
CA ILE A 206 0.15 -42.03 36.27
C ILE A 206 -1.06 -41.24 36.81
N ASP A 207 -1.62 -40.31 36.01
CA ASP A 207 -3.08 -40.24 35.84
C ASP A 207 -3.47 -39.57 34.50
N GLU A 208 -4.53 -40.14 33.94
CA GLU A 208 -5.11 -39.94 32.63
C GLU A 208 -6.18 -38.84 32.70
N SER A 209 -5.98 -37.72 32.00
CA SER A 209 -7.11 -36.96 31.42
C SER A 209 -6.62 -35.93 30.41
N THR A 210 -6.82 -36.32 29.16
CA THR A 210 -6.85 -35.50 27.96
C THR A 210 -7.76 -34.28 28.09
N VAL A 211 -7.22 -33.07 27.88
CA VAL A 211 -7.90 -32.00 27.15
C VAL A 211 -6.87 -31.23 26.31
N VAL A 212 -6.72 -31.62 25.05
CA VAL A 212 -6.03 -30.82 24.03
C VAL A 212 -6.95 -29.67 23.65
N ASN A 213 -6.72 -28.48 24.21
CA ASN A 213 -7.33 -27.26 23.70
C ASN A 213 -6.41 -26.68 22.62
N THR A 214 -6.79 -26.91 21.37
CA THR A 214 -6.25 -26.23 20.19
C THR A 214 -6.59 -24.74 20.28
N SER A 215 -5.66 -23.95 20.83
CA SER A 215 -5.69 -22.50 20.69
C SER A 215 -5.07 -22.13 19.35
N THR A 216 -5.95 -21.77 18.42
CA THR A 216 -5.63 -21.10 17.15
C THR A 216 -4.93 -19.78 17.46
N VAL A 217 -3.61 -19.73 17.24
CA VAL A 217 -2.82 -18.50 17.39
C VAL A 217 -3.10 -17.60 16.18
N ASN A 218 -4.07 -16.69 16.32
CA ASN A 218 -4.23 -15.54 15.45
C ASN A 218 -3.29 -14.42 15.94
N ASN A 219 -2.04 -14.42 15.49
CA ASN A 219 -1.10 -13.33 15.76
C ASN A 219 -1.37 -12.12 14.86
N TYR A 220 -2.16 -11.18 15.37
CA TYR A 220 -2.13 -9.79 14.94
C TYR A 220 -1.45 -8.96 16.04
N GLY A 221 -0.12 -9.10 16.13
CA GLY A 221 0.71 -8.26 17.01
C GLY A 221 0.90 -6.89 16.38
N ALA A 222 0.07 -5.93 16.79
CA ALA A 222 0.36 -4.50 16.68
C ALA A 222 0.26 -3.94 18.09
N THR A 223 1.38 -3.95 18.82
CA THR A 223 1.49 -3.23 20.09
C THR A 223 1.78 -1.77 19.78
N LEU A 224 0.79 -0.93 20.08
CA LEU A 224 0.92 0.52 20.09
C LEU A 224 1.80 0.89 21.29
N SER A 225 3.00 1.40 21.02
CA SER A 225 3.81 2.11 22.00
C SER A 225 3.15 3.47 22.28
N THR A 226 2.44 3.57 23.41
CA THR A 226 2.03 4.85 24.01
C THR A 226 3.14 5.35 24.92
N ASN A 227 3.71 6.50 24.60
CA ASN A 227 4.27 7.46 25.56
C ASN A 227 3.40 8.71 25.53
#